data_AF-A0A2N3NI82-F1
#
_entry.id   AF-A0A2N3NI82-F1
#
_cell.length_a   1.000
_cell.length_b   1.000
_cell.length_c   1.000
_cell.angle_alpha   90.00
_cell.angle_beta   90.00
_cell.angle_gamma   90.00
#
_symmetry.space_group_name_H-M   'P 1'
#
loop_
_entity.id
_entity.type
_entity.pdbx_description
1 polymer ?
#
loop_
_entity_poly.entity_id
_entity_poly.type
_entity_poly.pdbx_seq_one_letter_code
_entity_poly.pdbx_strand_id
1 'polypeptide(L)'
;TCCDPVDATRMAALVRVSGPPNRSFLVGYPGISATMPRIEGQVEIRPSQGYSAPVAISLVRICLQRRETIHPAAENVAKRHLGTPRRETVDLVGKELLLYRCNTGKEAEIVVAMDLPFVLYIPFGRGGEEANRKIPPASLSLSSRTAETYYELVVTVQQGHTQSNRYAFPITMQRYDTLSTFGMYNKPEYKTAVSDNVVTLGMSLPRWSYGPSDPLTVYIRLAPNPDWMSKAKKVTVDKLTITIEEEITYNPEGDEPTKKINKIVKHNQPVKAKLTEAGYTTNLGLVFPSKSVRDSEGIMRREKPGFPLYEVSSFTTSSTLYKIEFFLCIKAHLSSARDITVRQPIVICPMDHQECKEVLDAIEQSAKDAAHVDPNRPPPRPTIIKASDKNALEALGLCMVGGQKKPLIE
;
A
#
# COMPACT_ATOMS: atom_id res chain seq x y z
N THR A 1 -14.41 27.29 46.93
CA THR A 1 -13.87 25.96 47.27
C THR A 1 -12.67 25.71 46.39
N CYS A 2 -11.49 25.73 47.00
CA CYS A 2 -10.23 25.43 46.35
C CYS A 2 -10.35 24.04 45.71
N CYS A 3 -10.15 23.94 44.41
CA CYS A 3 -9.86 22.63 43.83
C CYS A 3 -8.52 22.21 44.41
N ASP A 4 -8.52 21.11 45.16
CA ASP A 4 -7.30 20.39 45.52
C ASP A 4 -6.38 20.28 44.29
N PRO A 5 -5.05 20.27 44.46
CA PRO A 5 -4.17 19.90 43.37
C PRO A 5 -4.52 18.45 43.01
N VAL A 6 -5.37 18.28 42.01
CA VAL A 6 -5.55 17.00 41.32
C VAL A 6 -4.14 16.58 40.97
N ASP A 7 -3.70 15.51 41.62
CA ASP A 7 -2.35 14.99 41.58
C ASP A 7 -1.89 14.97 40.11
N ALA A 8 -1.08 15.96 39.71
CA ALA A 8 -0.72 16.20 38.30
C ALA A 8 -0.01 14.98 37.69
N THR A 9 0.48 14.10 38.56
CA THR A 9 1.08 12.79 38.27
C THR A 9 0.07 11.74 37.80
N ARG A 10 -1.23 11.93 38.03
CA ARG A 10 -2.31 10.96 37.70
C ARG A 10 -3.17 11.34 36.48
N MET A 11 -3.02 12.54 35.93
CA MET A 11 -3.84 12.97 34.79
C MET A 11 -3.38 12.27 33.51
N ALA A 12 -4.28 11.52 32.87
CA ALA A 12 -3.96 10.85 31.61
C ALA A 12 -3.82 11.85 30.46
N ALA A 13 -2.89 11.58 29.54
CA ALA A 13 -2.71 12.35 28.32
C ALA A 13 -3.77 11.99 27.26
N LEU A 14 -4.40 12.98 26.65
CA LEU A 14 -5.08 12.85 25.37
C LEU A 14 -4.04 13.10 24.26
N VAL A 15 -3.91 12.15 23.34
CA VAL A 15 -2.95 12.22 22.23
C VAL A 15 -3.71 12.31 20.93
N ARG A 16 -3.30 13.24 20.07
CA ARG A 16 -3.78 13.37 18.70
C ARG A 16 -2.60 13.50 17.76
N VAL A 17 -2.81 13.11 16.51
CA VAL A 17 -1.87 13.32 15.42
C VAL A 17 -2.58 14.15 14.37
N SER A 18 -2.00 15.30 14.03
CA SER A 18 -2.54 16.26 13.07
C SER A 18 -1.56 16.47 11.92
N GLY A 19 -2.10 16.62 10.72
CA GLY A 19 -1.33 16.90 9.52
C GLY A 19 -1.13 18.41 9.37
N PRO A 20 -0.25 18.86 8.45
CA PRO A 20 -0.15 20.27 8.16
C PRO A 20 -1.50 20.82 7.65
N PRO A 21 -1.83 22.10 7.92
CA PRO A 21 -3.08 22.69 7.47
C PRO A 21 -3.28 22.54 5.97
N ASN A 22 -4.46 22.07 5.55
CA ASN A 22 -4.84 21.87 4.15
C ASN A 22 -3.92 20.93 3.35
N ARG A 23 -3.17 20.03 4.01
CA ARG A 23 -2.29 19.06 3.35
C ARG A 23 -2.51 17.66 3.89
N SER A 24 -2.22 16.66 3.06
CA SER A 24 -2.15 15.27 3.49
C SER A 24 -0.97 15.06 4.43
N PHE A 25 -1.11 14.12 5.37
CA PHE A 25 -0.01 13.62 6.19
C PHE A 25 1.12 13.05 5.32
N LEU A 26 0.76 12.37 4.24
CA LEU A 26 1.68 11.74 3.31
C LEU A 26 2.13 12.77 2.27
N VAL A 27 3.42 13.09 2.26
CA VAL A 27 4.07 13.99 1.31
C VAL A 27 4.95 13.18 0.37
N GLY A 28 4.86 13.45 -0.93
CA GLY A 28 5.53 12.67 -1.97
C GLY A 28 4.76 11.39 -2.32
N TYR A 29 5.35 10.58 -3.19
CA TYR A 29 4.72 9.42 -3.80
C TYR A 29 5.51 8.15 -3.45
N PRO A 30 5.03 7.32 -2.49
CA PRO A 30 5.71 6.09 -2.11
C PRO A 30 5.96 5.17 -3.31
N GLY A 31 7.17 4.61 -3.38
CA GLY A 31 7.68 3.87 -4.53
C GLY A 31 8.50 4.72 -5.51
N ILE A 32 8.37 6.05 -5.49
CA ILE A 32 9.13 6.96 -6.34
C ILE A 32 10.16 7.73 -5.51
N SER A 33 11.41 7.26 -5.55
CA SER A 33 12.52 7.81 -4.76
C SER A 33 12.76 9.31 -4.97
N ALA A 34 12.58 9.80 -6.19
CA ALA A 34 12.78 11.21 -6.53
C ALA A 34 11.86 12.18 -5.77
N THR A 35 10.73 11.69 -5.23
CA THR A 35 9.76 12.52 -4.49
C THR A 35 10.02 12.56 -2.98
N MET A 36 11.00 11.80 -2.48
CA MET A 36 11.31 11.65 -1.05
C MET A 36 10.06 11.47 -0.17
N PRO A 37 9.35 10.33 -0.33
CA PRO A 37 8.10 10.09 0.36
C PRO A 37 8.30 10.07 1.88
N ARG A 38 7.43 10.76 2.60
CA ARG A 38 7.50 10.94 4.04
C ARG A 38 6.15 11.31 4.64
N ILE A 39 6.02 11.12 5.95
CA ILE A 39 4.85 11.52 6.72
C ILE A 39 5.23 12.71 7.57
N GLU A 40 4.58 13.85 7.33
CA GLU A 40 4.77 15.09 8.07
C GLU A 40 3.54 15.37 8.93
N GLY A 41 3.76 15.83 10.16
CA GLY A 41 2.68 16.20 11.05
C GLY A 41 3.15 16.62 12.42
N GLN A 42 2.21 16.66 13.35
CA GLN A 42 2.42 17.05 14.73
C GLN A 42 1.72 16.09 15.67
N VAL A 43 2.43 15.68 16.73
CA VAL A 43 1.83 14.99 17.88
C VAL A 43 1.38 16.06 18.86
N GLU A 44 0.08 16.13 19.09
CA GLU A 44 -0.55 17.02 20.05
C GLU A 44 -0.88 16.24 21.32
N ILE A 45 -0.34 16.68 22.44
CA ILE A 45 -0.64 16.14 23.76
C ILE A 45 -1.41 17.21 24.53
N ARG A 46 -2.57 16.82 25.01
CA ARG A 46 -3.48 17.62 25.82
C ARG A 46 -3.92 16.82 27.06
N PRO A 47 -4.52 17.46 28.06
CA PRO A 47 -5.08 16.74 29.20
C PRO A 47 -6.33 15.96 28.75
N SER A 48 -6.51 14.74 29.26
CA SER A 48 -7.70 13.93 28.95
C SER A 48 -8.99 14.48 29.56
N GLN A 49 -8.87 15.23 30.67
CA GLN A 49 -10.00 15.90 31.32
C GLN A 49 -9.65 17.36 31.60
N GLY A 50 -10.56 18.24 31.18
CA GLY A 50 -10.38 19.69 31.28
C GLY A 50 -9.35 20.24 30.29
N TYR A 51 -9.39 21.56 30.09
CA TYR A 51 -8.55 22.23 29.08
C TYR A 51 -7.18 22.69 29.61
N SER A 52 -6.98 22.68 30.93
CA SER A 52 -5.82 23.30 31.60
C SER A 52 -5.29 22.49 32.78
N ALA A 53 -5.70 21.22 32.89
CA ALA A 53 -5.16 20.33 33.90
C ALA A 53 -3.74 19.92 33.49
N PRO A 54 -2.73 20.00 34.38
CA PRO A 54 -1.38 19.60 34.04
C PRO A 54 -1.26 18.09 33.82
N VAL A 55 -0.37 17.69 32.91
CA VAL A 55 -0.04 16.30 32.57
C VAL A 55 1.46 16.09 32.76
N ALA A 56 1.85 15.03 33.48
CA ALA A 56 3.24 14.67 33.65
C ALA A 56 3.74 13.83 32.45
N ILE A 57 4.67 14.37 31.65
CA ILE A 57 5.24 13.69 30.48
C ILE A 57 6.75 13.49 30.65
N SER A 58 7.21 12.25 30.46
CA SER A 58 8.64 11.90 30.56
C SER A 58 9.26 11.57 29.20
N LEU A 59 8.49 10.95 28.29
CA LEU A 59 8.97 10.51 26.97
C LEU A 59 7.84 10.54 25.94
N VAL A 60 8.14 10.98 24.73
CA VAL A 60 7.25 10.82 23.57
C VAL A 60 8.03 10.27 22.39
N ARG A 61 7.55 9.17 21.83
CA ARG A 61 8.07 8.55 20.61
C ARG A 61 6.96 8.37 19.58
N ILE A 62 7.33 8.40 18.32
CA ILE A 62 6.42 8.07 17.22
C ILE A 62 7.11 7.12 16.25
N CYS A 63 6.37 6.13 15.75
CA CYS A 63 6.80 5.29 14.66
C CYS A 63 5.65 4.97 13.71
N LEU A 64 6.00 4.56 12.49
CA LEU A 64 5.06 3.99 11.53
C LEU A 64 5.15 2.46 11.63
N GLN A 65 4.02 1.81 11.91
CA GLN A 65 3.93 0.36 11.95
C GLN A 65 3.15 -0.16 10.75
N ARG A 66 3.67 -1.19 10.11
CA ARG A 66 2.98 -1.99 9.10
C ARG A 66 2.41 -3.22 9.78
N ARG A 67 1.11 -3.46 9.60
CA ARG A 67 0.44 -4.68 10.03
C ARG A 67 0.05 -5.49 8.83
N GLU A 68 0.49 -6.74 8.80
CA GLU A 68 0.11 -7.72 7.77
C GLU A 68 -0.62 -8.87 8.41
N THR A 69 -1.73 -9.30 7.81
CA THR A 69 -2.43 -10.51 8.24
C THR A 69 -2.77 -11.38 7.06
N ILE A 70 -2.63 -12.70 7.21
CA ILE A 70 -3.08 -13.69 6.24
C ILE A 70 -3.98 -14.73 6.91
N HIS A 71 -5.02 -15.14 6.20
CA HIS A 71 -5.89 -16.24 6.58
C HIS A 71 -6.36 -16.97 5.32
N PRO A 72 -5.51 -17.83 4.73
CA PRO A 72 -5.80 -18.48 3.44
C PRO A 72 -7.11 -19.28 3.44
N ALA A 73 -7.51 -19.82 4.61
CA ALA A 73 -8.74 -20.59 4.79
C ALA A 73 -10.02 -19.74 4.94
N ALA A 74 -9.93 -18.40 4.96
CA ALA A 74 -11.07 -17.51 5.25
C ALA A 74 -12.28 -17.69 4.32
N GLU A 75 -12.03 -18.07 3.06
CA GLU A 75 -13.07 -18.27 2.06
C GLU A 75 -13.82 -19.61 2.21
N ASN A 76 -13.18 -20.64 2.77
CA ASN A 76 -13.76 -21.97 2.89
C ASN A 76 -14.50 -22.10 4.23
N VAL A 77 -15.81 -21.87 4.23
CA VAL A 77 -16.67 -21.95 5.44
C VAL A 77 -16.50 -23.29 6.17
N ALA A 78 -16.36 -24.40 5.44
CA ALA A 78 -16.13 -25.74 6.01
C ALA A 78 -14.74 -25.94 6.65
N LYS A 79 -13.73 -25.13 6.29
CA LYS A 79 -12.35 -25.22 6.79
C LYS A 79 -11.96 -24.06 7.71
N ARG A 80 -12.86 -23.12 8.02
CA ARG A 80 -12.55 -21.98 8.91
C ARG A 80 -12.08 -22.38 10.30
N HIS A 81 -12.52 -23.53 10.83
CA HIS A 81 -12.18 -24.01 12.16
C HIS A 81 -11.10 -25.11 12.20
N LEU A 82 -10.74 -25.70 11.05
CA LEU A 82 -9.72 -26.76 10.92
C LEU A 82 -8.54 -26.38 10.00
N GLY A 83 -8.59 -25.20 9.37
CA GLY A 83 -7.57 -24.72 8.44
C GLY A 83 -6.38 -24.05 9.12
N THR A 84 -5.38 -23.66 8.31
CA THR A 84 -4.19 -22.94 8.78
C THR A 84 -4.59 -21.69 9.57
N PRO A 85 -4.07 -21.51 10.79
CA PRO A 85 -4.44 -20.38 11.65
C PRO A 85 -4.09 -19.04 10.99
N ARG A 86 -4.83 -17.99 11.37
CA ARG A 86 -4.52 -16.62 10.97
C ARG A 86 -3.10 -16.28 11.43
N ARG A 87 -2.27 -15.80 10.52
CA ARG A 87 -0.94 -15.27 10.85
C ARG A 87 -0.98 -13.75 10.77
N GLU A 88 -0.35 -13.10 11.74
CA GLU A 88 -0.22 -11.66 11.83
C GLU A 88 1.24 -11.30 12.10
N THR A 89 1.73 -10.24 11.46
CA THR A 89 3.03 -9.63 11.74
C THR A 89 2.88 -8.13 11.85
N VAL A 90 3.71 -7.53 12.71
CA VAL A 90 3.79 -6.08 12.90
C VAL A 90 5.24 -5.68 12.78
N ASP A 91 5.55 -4.86 11.79
CA ASP A 91 6.90 -4.42 11.48
C ASP A 91 7.00 -2.90 11.57
N LEU A 92 8.16 -2.41 12.01
CA LEU A 92 8.48 -0.98 11.97
C LEU A 92 8.80 -0.57 10.53
N VAL A 93 8.24 0.54 10.07
CA VAL A 93 8.59 1.11 8.75
C VAL A 93 9.55 2.27 8.97
N GLY A 94 10.73 2.19 8.38
CA GLY A 94 11.77 3.20 8.56
C GLY A 94 12.34 3.21 9.97
N LYS A 95 12.21 4.33 10.68
CA LYS A 95 12.79 4.56 12.01
C LYS A 95 11.74 5.03 13.00
N GLU A 96 11.92 4.66 14.26
CA GLU A 96 11.23 5.30 15.37
C GLU A 96 11.91 6.65 15.68
N LEU A 97 11.09 7.68 15.90
CA LEU A 97 11.56 9.00 16.29
C LEU A 97 11.29 9.25 17.77
N LEU A 98 12.32 9.73 18.46
CA LEU A 98 12.20 10.33 19.77
C LEU A 98 11.82 11.81 19.59
N LEU A 99 10.59 12.17 19.92
CA LEU A 99 10.10 13.54 19.78
C LEU A 99 10.40 14.38 21.03
N TYR A 100 10.31 13.74 22.21
CA TYR A 100 10.55 14.40 23.47
C TYR A 100 11.11 13.42 24.50
N ARG A 101 12.05 13.90 25.31
CA ARG A 101 12.55 13.25 26.52
C ARG A 101 12.80 14.32 27.57
N CYS A 102 12.38 14.06 28.80
CA CYS A 102 12.67 14.95 29.92
C CYS A 102 14.19 15.08 30.16
N ASN A 103 14.61 16.22 30.70
CA ASN A 103 16.02 16.46 31.02
C ASN A 103 16.54 15.46 32.06
N THR A 104 17.82 15.10 31.97
CA THR A 104 18.48 14.22 32.93
C THR A 104 18.27 14.72 34.37
N GLY A 105 17.83 13.83 35.26
CA GLY A 105 17.55 14.15 36.67
C GLY A 105 16.13 14.64 36.95
N LYS A 106 15.29 14.84 35.93
CA LYS A 106 13.85 15.07 36.10
C LYS A 106 13.04 13.83 35.73
N GLU A 107 12.06 13.49 36.55
CA GLU A 107 11.20 12.32 36.31
C GLU A 107 10.18 12.56 35.19
N ALA A 108 9.57 13.74 35.16
CA ALA A 108 8.62 14.18 34.17
C ALA A 108 8.58 15.72 34.11
N GLU A 109 8.21 16.25 32.96
CA GLU A 109 7.86 17.66 32.81
C GLU A 109 6.35 17.81 32.93
N ILE A 110 5.90 18.80 33.71
CA ILE A 110 4.49 19.06 33.95
C ILE A 110 4.00 20.07 32.91
N VAL A 111 3.25 19.58 31.92
CA VAL A 111 2.81 20.36 30.75
C VAL A 111 1.30 20.51 30.73
N VAL A 112 0.81 21.64 30.23
CA VAL A 112 -0.63 21.83 29.95
C VAL A 112 -0.95 21.60 28.48
N ALA A 113 0.02 21.83 27.61
CA ALA A 113 -0.06 21.53 26.19
C ALA A 113 1.33 21.24 25.64
N MET A 114 1.42 20.28 24.73
CA MET A 114 2.67 19.96 24.05
C MET A 114 2.40 19.54 22.61
N ASP A 115 3.18 20.13 21.70
CA ASP A 115 2.97 20.13 20.27
C ASP A 115 4.32 19.80 19.62
N LEU A 116 4.45 18.54 19.19
CA LEU A 116 5.72 17.95 18.78
C LEU A 116 5.70 17.63 17.29
N PRO A 117 6.32 18.47 16.43
CA PRO A 117 6.36 18.22 15.00
C PRO A 117 7.28 17.04 14.68
N PHE A 118 6.94 16.28 13.64
CA PHE A 118 7.71 15.12 13.19
C PHE A 118 7.73 15.00 11.67
N VAL A 119 8.77 14.34 11.17
CA VAL A 119 8.91 13.95 9.77
C VAL A 119 9.43 12.51 9.71
N LEU A 120 8.58 11.57 9.32
CA LEU A 120 8.92 10.15 9.18
C LEU A 120 9.17 9.83 7.71
N TYR A 121 10.42 9.62 7.32
CA TYR A 121 10.75 9.20 5.97
C TYR A 121 10.31 7.77 5.69
N ILE A 122 9.60 7.57 4.59
CA ILE A 122 9.21 6.26 4.10
C ILE A 122 10.37 5.69 3.30
N PRO A 123 10.79 4.43 3.54
CA PRO A 123 11.85 3.82 2.75
C PRO A 123 11.51 3.81 1.25
N PHE A 124 12.40 4.35 0.42
CA PHE A 124 12.18 4.52 -1.03
C PHE A 124 13.31 3.94 -1.90
N GLY A 125 14.31 3.29 -1.29
CA GLY A 125 15.47 2.71 -1.99
C GLY A 125 15.52 1.18 -1.89
N ARG A 126 16.44 0.55 -2.65
CA ARG A 126 16.80 -0.87 -2.52
C ARG A 126 17.71 -1.11 -1.30
N GLY A 127 17.40 -0.51 -0.16
CA GLY A 127 18.28 -0.56 1.01
C GLY A 127 18.02 -1.79 1.87
N GLY A 128 18.97 -2.74 1.91
CA GLY A 128 19.08 -3.80 2.92
C GLY A 128 18.00 -4.91 2.91
N GLU A 129 18.34 -6.07 3.45
CA GLU A 129 17.40 -7.19 3.65
C GLU A 129 16.42 -6.94 4.82
N GLU A 130 16.74 -5.99 5.71
CA GLU A 130 15.91 -5.63 6.87
C GLU A 130 14.52 -5.11 6.45
N ALA A 131 13.46 -5.69 7.04
CA ALA A 131 12.06 -5.35 6.73
C ALA A 131 11.76 -3.84 6.82
N ASN A 132 12.41 -3.13 7.75
CA ASN A 132 12.18 -1.72 8.01
C ASN A 132 12.79 -0.79 6.95
N ARG A 133 13.65 -1.31 6.06
CA ARG A 133 14.30 -0.55 4.98
C ARG A 133 13.78 -0.93 3.59
N LYS A 134 12.99 -2.01 3.49
CA LYS A 134 12.27 -2.38 2.28
C LYS A 134 11.20 -1.32 1.97
N ILE A 135 10.99 -1.07 0.68
CA ILE A 135 9.91 -0.20 0.21
C ILE A 135 8.58 -0.83 0.67
N PRO A 136 7.79 -0.15 1.50
CA PRO A 136 6.58 -0.74 2.03
C PRO A 136 5.56 -0.99 0.92
N PRO A 137 4.81 -2.12 0.97
CA PRO A 137 3.70 -2.38 0.06
C PRO A 137 2.56 -1.35 0.21
N ALA A 138 1.62 -1.32 -0.74
CA ALA A 138 0.42 -0.51 -0.57
C ALA A 138 -0.53 -1.17 0.44
N SER A 139 -1.35 -0.35 1.11
CA SER A 139 -2.49 -0.81 1.88
C SER A 139 -3.43 -1.62 0.97
N LEU A 140 -3.83 -2.80 1.40
CA LEU A 140 -4.67 -3.73 0.64
C LEU A 140 -5.52 -4.56 1.59
N SER A 141 -6.77 -4.83 1.22
CA SER A 141 -7.61 -5.84 1.86
C SER A 141 -8.26 -6.70 0.76
N LEU A 142 -7.89 -7.97 0.70
CA LEU A 142 -8.48 -8.92 -0.23
C LEU A 142 -9.89 -9.34 0.20
N SER A 143 -10.66 -9.89 -0.74
CA SER A 143 -11.98 -10.46 -0.44
C SER A 143 -11.91 -11.50 0.69
N SER A 144 -12.93 -11.51 1.54
CA SER A 144 -12.99 -12.40 2.71
C SER A 144 -11.83 -12.25 3.70
N ARG A 145 -11.02 -11.18 3.59
CA ARG A 145 -9.84 -10.90 4.45
C ARG A 145 -8.82 -12.04 4.45
N THR A 146 -8.59 -12.64 3.29
CA THR A 146 -7.57 -13.69 3.12
C THR A 146 -6.15 -13.13 3.24
N ALA A 147 -5.94 -11.87 2.85
CA ALA A 147 -4.74 -11.10 3.13
C ALA A 147 -5.10 -9.62 3.35
N GLU A 148 -4.46 -8.99 4.32
CA GLU A 148 -4.60 -7.56 4.61
C GLU A 148 -3.23 -6.95 4.94
N THR A 149 -2.97 -5.76 4.41
CA THR A 149 -1.86 -4.88 4.79
C THR A 149 -2.42 -3.50 5.11
N TYR A 150 -2.09 -2.97 6.28
CA TYR A 150 -2.45 -1.59 6.66
C TYR A 150 -1.37 -0.98 7.56
N TYR A 151 -1.45 0.35 7.73
CA TYR A 151 -0.44 1.12 8.44
C TYR A 151 -1.06 1.91 9.58
N GLU A 152 -0.29 2.08 10.65
CA GLU A 152 -0.66 2.87 11.82
C GLU A 152 0.52 3.75 12.25
N LEU A 153 0.28 5.03 12.50
CA LEU A 153 1.18 5.82 13.33
C LEU A 153 0.95 5.44 14.78
N VAL A 154 2.00 4.98 15.45
CA VAL A 154 1.95 4.62 16.86
C VAL A 154 2.74 5.64 17.65
N VAL A 155 2.02 6.42 18.45
CA VAL A 155 2.59 7.36 19.41
C VAL A 155 2.69 6.65 20.75
N THR A 156 3.90 6.58 21.31
CA THR A 156 4.13 6.07 22.67
C THR A 156 4.39 7.25 23.58
N VAL A 157 3.56 7.41 24.61
CA VAL A 157 3.68 8.47 25.62
C VAL A 157 3.95 7.82 26.97
N GLN A 158 5.07 8.20 27.57
CA GLN A 158 5.41 7.81 28.94
C GLN A 158 5.06 8.96 29.89
N GLN A 159 4.31 8.64 30.94
CA GLN A 159 3.92 9.54 32.01
C GLN A 159 4.58 9.07 33.31
N GLY A 160 5.53 9.86 33.82
CA GLY A 160 6.37 9.47 34.95
C GLY A 160 7.25 8.23 34.66
N HIS A 161 7.44 7.37 35.67
CA HIS A 161 8.37 6.23 35.59
C HIS A 161 7.76 4.94 35.02
N THR A 162 6.46 4.71 35.16
CA THR A 162 5.87 3.38 34.91
C THR A 162 4.71 3.36 33.90
N GLN A 163 4.02 4.47 33.68
CA GLN A 163 2.86 4.48 32.77
C GLN A 163 3.31 4.81 31.35
N SER A 164 3.26 3.80 30.46
CA SER A 164 3.54 3.96 29.03
C SER A 164 2.32 3.55 28.22
N ASN A 165 1.70 4.51 27.56
CA ASN A 165 0.50 4.31 26.75
C ASN A 165 0.84 4.42 25.27
N ARG A 166 0.20 3.57 24.45
CA ARG A 166 0.34 3.57 23.00
C ARG A 166 -0.96 4.00 22.35
N TYR A 167 -0.87 4.92 21.39
CA TYR A 167 -1.99 5.46 20.64
C TYR A 167 -1.76 5.20 19.15
N ALA A 168 -2.67 4.46 18.51
CA ALA A 168 -2.57 4.07 17.12
C ALA A 168 -3.51 4.90 16.25
N PHE A 169 -2.99 5.45 15.15
CA PHE A 169 -3.73 6.26 14.19
C PHE A 169 -3.58 5.65 12.80
N PRO A 170 -4.66 5.14 12.17
CA PRO A 170 -4.57 4.45 10.89
C PRO A 170 -4.16 5.41 9.77
N ILE A 171 -3.27 4.96 8.89
CA ILE A 171 -2.83 5.66 7.68
C ILE A 171 -2.99 4.73 6.48
N THR A 172 -3.45 5.31 5.37
CA THR A 172 -3.48 4.66 4.06
C THR A 172 -2.16 4.85 3.35
N MET A 173 -1.59 3.76 2.82
CA MET A 173 -0.40 3.83 1.97
C MET A 173 -0.76 3.38 0.56
N GLN A 174 -0.40 4.18 -0.44
CA GLN A 174 -0.52 3.82 -1.85
C GLN A 174 0.87 3.77 -2.48
N ARG A 175 1.04 2.93 -3.49
CA ARG A 175 2.28 2.80 -4.25
C ARG A 175 2.09 3.30 -5.67
N TYR A 176 3.12 3.98 -6.16
CA TYR A 176 3.11 4.66 -7.44
C TYR A 176 4.20 4.16 -8.38
N ASP A 177 4.93 3.10 -8.02
CA ASP A 177 5.98 2.53 -8.86
C ASP A 177 5.47 1.55 -9.93
N THR A 178 4.17 1.21 -9.90
CA THR A 178 3.52 0.30 -10.86
C THR A 178 2.64 1.01 -11.89
N LEU A 179 2.69 2.35 -11.97
CA LEU A 179 1.85 3.14 -12.88
C LEU A 179 2.01 2.68 -14.33
N SER A 180 0.87 2.44 -15.01
CA SER A 180 0.86 1.91 -16.38
C SER A 180 1.45 2.87 -17.41
N THR A 181 1.54 4.16 -17.07
CA THR A 181 2.08 5.24 -17.91
C THR A 181 3.61 5.29 -17.94
N PHE A 182 4.32 4.60 -17.03
CA PHE A 182 5.78 4.65 -17.04
C PHE A 182 6.38 4.02 -18.30
N GLY A 183 7.36 4.72 -18.88
CA GLY A 183 8.04 4.30 -20.11
C GLY A 183 8.72 2.94 -20.03
N MET A 184 9.05 2.44 -18.83
CA MET A 184 9.59 1.07 -18.67
C MET A 184 8.58 -0.02 -19.04
N TYR A 185 7.28 0.25 -18.88
CA TYR A 185 6.20 -0.67 -19.21
C TYR A 185 5.78 -0.59 -20.67
N ASN A 186 6.11 0.50 -21.36
CA ASN A 186 5.81 0.75 -22.77
C ASN A 186 6.91 0.18 -23.70
N LYS A 187 7.41 -1.01 -23.36
CA LYS A 187 8.38 -1.76 -24.15
C LYS A 187 7.74 -3.08 -24.57
N PRO A 188 7.84 -3.47 -25.85
CA PRO A 188 7.31 -4.73 -26.29
C PRO A 188 7.98 -5.91 -25.60
N GLU A 189 7.19 -6.80 -25.03
CA GLU A 189 7.64 -8.06 -24.45
C GLU A 189 7.26 -9.22 -25.37
N TYR A 190 8.19 -10.15 -25.58
CA TYR A 190 8.00 -11.31 -26.45
C TYR A 190 8.30 -12.60 -25.69
N LYS A 191 7.45 -13.60 -25.89
CA LYS A 191 7.68 -14.94 -25.32
C LYS A 191 7.22 -16.03 -26.26
N THR A 192 8.02 -17.09 -26.35
CA THR A 192 7.66 -18.31 -27.08
C THR A 192 7.54 -19.51 -26.17
N ALA A 193 6.73 -20.47 -26.61
CA ALA A 193 6.73 -21.83 -26.09
C ALA A 193 6.54 -22.84 -27.23
N VAL A 194 7.03 -24.04 -26.97
CA VAL A 194 6.98 -25.20 -27.84
C VAL A 194 6.61 -26.40 -26.96
N SER A 195 5.76 -27.32 -27.45
CA SER A 195 5.39 -28.54 -26.70
C SER A 195 5.94 -29.81 -27.34
N ASP A 196 5.79 -29.97 -28.66
CA ASP A 196 6.13 -31.20 -29.41
C ASP A 196 7.04 -30.94 -30.61
N ASN A 197 7.70 -29.78 -30.66
CA ASN A 197 8.58 -29.31 -31.73
C ASN A 197 7.92 -29.21 -33.12
N VAL A 198 6.60 -29.40 -33.25
CA VAL A 198 5.89 -29.28 -34.54
C VAL A 198 5.47 -27.85 -34.81
N VAL A 199 5.02 -27.14 -33.78
CA VAL A 199 4.55 -25.75 -33.84
C VAL A 199 5.17 -24.94 -32.71
N THR A 200 5.53 -23.70 -32.99
CA THR A 200 6.00 -22.72 -32.01
C THR A 200 4.93 -21.66 -31.82
N LEU A 201 4.50 -21.47 -30.56
CA LEU A 201 3.59 -20.39 -30.18
C LEU A 201 4.41 -19.22 -29.64
N GLY A 202 4.36 -18.09 -30.34
CA GLY A 202 4.88 -16.80 -29.90
C GLY A 202 3.75 -15.88 -29.47
N MET A 203 3.97 -15.14 -28.39
CA MET A 203 3.17 -13.98 -27.99
C MET A 203 4.03 -12.72 -27.99
N SER A 204 3.42 -11.60 -28.31
CA SER A 204 4.01 -10.28 -28.15
C SER A 204 2.99 -9.32 -27.53
N LEU A 205 3.44 -8.61 -26.50
CA LEU A 205 2.69 -7.57 -25.81
C LEU A 205 3.33 -6.21 -26.09
N PRO A 206 2.57 -5.18 -26.48
CA PRO A 206 3.12 -3.84 -26.70
C PRO A 206 3.51 -3.15 -25.38
N ARG A 207 2.79 -3.47 -24.30
CA ARG A 207 3.06 -3.04 -22.93
C ARG A 207 2.77 -4.16 -21.94
N TRP A 208 3.32 -4.08 -20.73
CA TRP A 208 3.18 -5.14 -19.72
C TRP A 208 2.68 -4.64 -18.35
N SER A 209 2.18 -3.40 -18.28
CA SER A 209 1.43 -2.87 -17.13
C SER A 209 0.02 -2.43 -17.55
N TYR A 210 -0.98 -2.75 -16.74
CA TYR A 210 -2.40 -2.50 -17.01
C TYR A 210 -3.15 -2.09 -15.73
N GLY A 211 -4.03 -1.11 -15.83
CA GLY A 211 -4.97 -0.68 -14.78
C GLY A 211 -6.39 -1.21 -14.98
N PRO A 212 -7.34 -0.86 -14.09
CA PRO A 212 -8.77 -1.04 -14.33
C PRO A 212 -9.20 -0.43 -15.65
N SER A 213 -10.09 -1.13 -16.36
CA SER A 213 -10.67 -0.70 -17.64
C SER A 213 -9.66 -0.52 -18.79
N ASP A 214 -8.39 -0.86 -18.60
CA ASP A 214 -7.38 -0.74 -19.65
C ASP A 214 -7.59 -1.78 -20.76
N PRO A 215 -7.45 -1.40 -22.04
CA PRO A 215 -7.38 -2.36 -23.13
C PRO A 215 -6.05 -3.11 -23.10
N LEU A 216 -6.14 -4.42 -23.22
CA LEU A 216 -5.03 -5.35 -23.37
C LEU A 216 -5.13 -6.01 -24.74
N THR A 217 -4.12 -5.79 -25.58
CA THR A 217 -4.01 -6.41 -26.91
C THR A 217 -2.75 -7.26 -26.97
N VAL A 218 -2.90 -8.48 -27.46
CA VAL A 218 -1.82 -9.46 -27.58
C VAL A 218 -1.70 -9.90 -29.02
N TYR A 219 -0.48 -9.89 -29.55
CA TYR A 219 -0.18 -10.42 -30.85
C TYR A 219 0.28 -11.87 -30.70
N ILE A 220 -0.37 -12.77 -31.41
CA ILE A 220 -0.12 -14.21 -31.35
C ILE A 220 0.39 -14.65 -32.70
N ARG A 221 1.50 -15.40 -32.69
CA ARG A 221 2.10 -16.01 -33.88
C ARG A 221 2.31 -17.50 -33.64
N LEU A 222 1.67 -18.33 -34.44
CA LEU A 222 1.92 -19.76 -34.52
C LEU A 222 2.77 -20.03 -35.76
N ALA A 223 4.01 -20.46 -35.56
CA ALA A 223 4.93 -20.78 -36.65
C ALA A 223 5.12 -22.31 -36.74
N PRO A 224 4.92 -22.93 -37.91
CA PRO A 224 5.26 -24.34 -38.11
C PRO A 224 6.78 -24.52 -38.05
N ASN A 225 7.24 -25.68 -37.57
CA ASN A 225 8.65 -26.02 -37.63
C ASN A 225 9.04 -26.45 -39.07
N PRO A 226 10.02 -25.80 -39.73
CA PRO A 226 10.51 -26.18 -41.05
C PRO A 226 10.96 -27.64 -41.17
N ASP A 227 11.53 -28.20 -40.09
CA ASP A 227 12.04 -29.58 -40.09
C ASP A 227 10.91 -30.63 -40.10
N TRP A 228 9.69 -30.23 -39.72
CA TRP A 228 8.53 -31.12 -39.55
C TRP A 228 7.32 -30.70 -40.40
N MET A 229 7.55 -30.03 -41.54
CA MET A 229 6.49 -29.44 -42.38
C MET A 229 5.38 -30.42 -42.81
N SER A 230 5.72 -31.69 -43.06
CA SER A 230 4.74 -32.72 -43.42
C SER A 230 3.74 -33.02 -42.30
N LYS A 231 4.16 -32.87 -41.03
CA LYS A 231 3.30 -32.97 -39.85
C LYS A 231 2.63 -31.64 -39.53
N ALA A 232 3.38 -30.53 -39.62
CA ALA A 232 2.87 -29.19 -39.29
C ALA A 232 1.70 -28.76 -40.19
N LYS A 233 1.72 -29.09 -41.49
CA LYS A 233 0.59 -28.83 -42.42
C LYS A 233 -0.71 -29.55 -42.07
N LYS A 234 -0.65 -30.61 -41.26
CA LYS A 234 -1.83 -31.36 -40.79
C LYS A 234 -2.44 -30.76 -39.53
N VAL A 235 -1.72 -29.85 -38.87
CA VAL A 235 -2.17 -29.21 -37.64
C VAL A 235 -3.26 -28.18 -37.97
N THR A 236 -4.36 -28.23 -37.23
CA THR A 236 -5.43 -27.22 -37.29
C THR A 236 -5.46 -26.48 -35.96
N VAL A 237 -5.60 -25.16 -36.01
CA VAL A 237 -5.81 -24.32 -34.84
C VAL A 237 -7.30 -24.30 -34.56
N ASP A 238 -7.74 -25.04 -33.54
CA ASP A 238 -9.16 -25.17 -33.21
C ASP A 238 -9.67 -23.89 -32.54
N LYS A 239 -8.98 -23.46 -31.49
CA LYS A 239 -9.30 -22.24 -30.73
C LYS A 239 -8.07 -21.67 -30.03
N LEU A 240 -8.09 -20.37 -29.79
CA LEU A 240 -7.13 -19.67 -28.93
C LEU A 240 -7.84 -19.24 -27.66
N THR A 241 -7.22 -19.49 -26.51
CA THR A 241 -7.73 -19.06 -25.21
C THR A 241 -6.77 -18.06 -24.61
N ILE A 242 -7.26 -16.88 -24.25
CA ILE A 242 -6.54 -15.88 -23.48
C ILE A 242 -7.12 -15.87 -22.06
N THR A 243 -6.26 -15.87 -21.05
CA THR A 243 -6.66 -15.88 -19.64
C THR A 243 -5.74 -14.99 -18.84
N ILE A 244 -6.31 -14.19 -17.94
CA ILE A 244 -5.55 -13.50 -16.90
C ILE A 244 -5.68 -14.31 -15.62
N GLU A 245 -4.54 -14.72 -15.10
CA GLU A 245 -4.40 -15.46 -13.85
C GLU A 245 -3.81 -14.55 -12.78
N GLU A 246 -4.47 -14.49 -11.63
CA GLU A 246 -3.91 -13.97 -10.39
C GLU A 246 -3.35 -15.15 -9.60
N GLU A 247 -2.06 -15.08 -9.26
CA GLU A 247 -1.38 -16.01 -8.38
C GLU A 247 -1.10 -15.32 -7.04
N ILE A 248 -1.79 -15.76 -5.99
CA ILE A 248 -1.54 -15.34 -4.61
C ILE A 248 -0.69 -16.42 -3.96
N THR A 249 0.54 -16.06 -3.60
CA THR A 249 1.42 -16.89 -2.78
C THR A 249 1.36 -16.40 -1.34
N TYR A 250 0.85 -17.22 -0.43
CA TYR A 250 0.89 -16.95 1.02
C TYR A 250 2.16 -17.55 1.62
N ASN A 251 2.72 -16.85 2.60
CA ASN A 251 3.96 -17.19 3.29
C ASN A 251 5.13 -17.46 2.31
N PRO A 252 5.47 -16.51 1.41
CA PRO A 252 6.45 -16.74 0.36
C PRO A 252 7.88 -16.98 0.88
N GLU A 253 8.23 -16.42 2.04
CA GLU A 253 9.57 -16.53 2.66
C GLU A 253 9.65 -17.64 3.75
N GLY A 254 8.56 -18.38 4.03
CA GLY A 254 8.54 -19.43 5.05
C GLY A 254 8.59 -20.85 4.51
N ASP A 255 8.60 -21.84 5.41
CA ASP A 255 8.82 -23.26 5.08
C ASP A 255 7.72 -23.90 4.21
N GLU A 256 6.47 -23.41 4.31
CA GLU A 256 5.33 -23.92 3.55
C GLU A 256 4.59 -22.80 2.79
N PRO A 257 5.09 -22.41 1.60
CA PRO A 257 4.40 -21.45 0.75
C PRO A 257 3.16 -22.09 0.13
N THR A 258 2.00 -21.47 0.28
CA THR A 258 0.74 -21.94 -0.35
C THR A 258 0.36 -21.03 -1.50
N LYS A 259 0.07 -21.63 -2.66
CA LYS A 259 -0.29 -20.89 -3.87
C LYS A 259 -1.77 -21.06 -4.21
N LYS A 260 -2.42 -19.96 -4.51
CA LYS A 260 -3.80 -19.93 -5.01
C LYS A 260 -3.82 -19.22 -6.35
N ILE A 261 -4.36 -19.89 -7.37
CA ILE A 261 -4.48 -19.33 -8.71
C ILE A 261 -5.96 -19.05 -9.00
N ASN A 262 -6.30 -17.79 -9.20
CA ASN A 262 -7.62 -17.34 -9.59
C ASN A 262 -7.60 -16.92 -11.07
N LYS A 263 -8.61 -17.33 -11.84
CA LYS A 263 -8.79 -16.89 -13.23
C LYS A 263 -9.72 -15.70 -13.24
N ILE A 264 -9.18 -14.52 -13.50
CA ILE A 264 -9.93 -13.26 -13.44
C ILE A 264 -10.79 -13.09 -14.69
N VAL A 265 -10.17 -13.27 -15.86
CA VAL A 265 -10.84 -13.18 -17.15
C VAL A 265 -10.39 -14.34 -18.01
N LYS A 266 -11.32 -14.94 -18.75
CA LYS A 266 -11.04 -15.96 -19.75
C LYS A 266 -11.86 -15.66 -21.01
N HIS A 267 -11.19 -15.54 -22.14
CA HIS A 267 -11.82 -15.38 -23.43
C HIS A 267 -11.33 -16.47 -24.39
N ASN A 268 -12.26 -17.09 -25.13
CA ASN A 268 -11.96 -18.12 -26.11
C ASN A 268 -12.35 -17.60 -27.50
N GLN A 269 -11.41 -17.58 -28.43
CA GLN A 269 -11.65 -17.27 -29.83
C GLN A 269 -11.61 -18.57 -30.64
N PRO A 270 -12.74 -19.02 -31.24
CA PRO A 270 -12.71 -20.12 -32.19
C PRO A 270 -12.02 -19.66 -33.48
N VAL A 271 -11.09 -20.48 -33.99
CA VAL A 271 -10.31 -20.17 -35.21
C VAL A 271 -10.66 -21.15 -36.33
N LYS A 272 -10.57 -22.46 -36.06
CA LYS A 272 -10.82 -23.56 -37.02
C LYS A 272 -10.07 -23.40 -38.35
N ALA A 273 -8.79 -23.00 -38.28
CA ALA A 273 -7.96 -22.79 -39.47
C ALA A 273 -6.78 -23.76 -39.51
N LYS A 274 -6.48 -24.33 -40.69
CA LYS A 274 -5.30 -25.18 -40.90
C LYS A 274 -4.03 -24.34 -40.92
N LEU A 275 -2.96 -24.85 -40.33
CA LEU A 275 -1.67 -24.18 -40.31
C LEU A 275 -1.00 -24.25 -41.69
N THR A 276 -0.72 -23.08 -42.28
CA THR A 276 -0.02 -22.96 -43.57
C THR A 276 1.49 -22.81 -43.37
N GLU A 277 2.27 -22.81 -44.45
CA GLU A 277 3.74 -22.61 -44.38
C GLU A 277 4.11 -21.23 -43.82
N ALA A 278 3.26 -20.21 -44.03
CA ALA A 278 3.45 -18.88 -43.45
C ALA A 278 3.11 -18.83 -41.94
N GLY A 279 2.53 -19.90 -41.39
CA GLY A 279 2.00 -19.95 -40.03
C GLY A 279 0.63 -19.30 -39.91
N TYR A 280 0.27 -18.96 -38.67
CA TYR A 280 -0.97 -18.28 -38.33
C TYR A 280 -0.68 -17.13 -37.38
N THR A 281 -1.11 -15.92 -37.74
CA THR A 281 -0.91 -14.71 -36.94
C THR A 281 -2.26 -14.05 -36.69
N THR A 282 -2.54 -13.69 -35.44
CA THR A 282 -3.76 -12.97 -35.07
C THR A 282 -3.47 -12.07 -33.87
N ASN A 283 -4.35 -11.10 -33.62
CA ASN A 283 -4.38 -10.36 -32.38
C ASN A 283 -5.62 -10.76 -31.56
N LEU A 284 -5.47 -10.74 -30.24
CA LEU A 284 -6.56 -10.91 -29.27
C LEU A 284 -6.61 -9.69 -28.37
N GLY A 285 -7.81 -9.16 -28.18
CA GLY A 285 -8.09 -8.04 -27.28
C GLY A 285 -8.96 -8.48 -26.09
N LEU A 286 -8.70 -7.92 -24.93
CA LEU A 286 -9.60 -7.95 -23.77
C LEU A 286 -9.48 -6.63 -23.00
N VAL A 287 -10.46 -6.32 -22.17
CA VAL A 287 -10.41 -5.18 -21.25
C VAL A 287 -10.19 -5.71 -19.84
N PHE A 288 -9.25 -5.11 -19.10
CA PHE A 288 -9.01 -5.51 -17.71
C PHE A 288 -10.22 -5.12 -16.85
N PRO A 289 -10.75 -6.02 -16.01
CA PRO A 289 -11.99 -5.77 -15.31
C PRO A 289 -11.82 -4.69 -14.23
N SER A 290 -12.83 -3.83 -14.12
CA SER A 290 -12.98 -2.87 -13.04
C SER A 290 -14.23 -3.19 -12.20
N LYS A 291 -14.20 -2.78 -10.94
CA LYS A 291 -15.29 -2.87 -9.97
C LYS A 291 -15.79 -1.47 -9.72
N SER A 292 -17.12 -1.32 -9.70
CA SER A 292 -17.72 -0.07 -9.25
C SER A 292 -17.43 0.14 -7.77
N VAL A 293 -16.92 1.32 -7.44
CA VAL A 293 -16.73 1.78 -6.06
C VAL A 293 -18.08 2.14 -5.41
N ARG A 294 -19.11 2.36 -6.24
CA ARG A 294 -20.48 2.64 -5.82
C ARG A 294 -21.26 1.34 -5.66
N ASP A 295 -22.17 1.31 -4.69
CA ASP A 295 -23.13 0.23 -4.56
C ASP A 295 -24.26 0.32 -5.60
N SER A 296 -25.20 -0.63 -5.55
CA SER A 296 -26.35 -0.70 -6.48
C SER A 296 -27.25 0.53 -6.44
N GLU A 297 -27.23 1.30 -5.35
CA GLU A 297 -27.98 2.54 -5.17
C GLU A 297 -27.16 3.78 -5.59
N GLY A 298 -25.95 3.57 -6.12
CA GLY A 298 -25.05 4.64 -6.56
C GLY A 298 -24.32 5.35 -5.42
N ILE A 299 -24.40 4.84 -4.19
CA ILE A 299 -23.77 5.41 -3.00
C ILE A 299 -22.32 4.92 -2.92
N MET A 300 -21.38 5.84 -2.66
CA MET A 300 -19.99 5.48 -2.40
C MET A 300 -19.88 4.78 -1.05
N ARG A 301 -19.28 3.60 -1.04
CA ARG A 301 -19.04 2.88 0.21
C ARG A 301 -18.10 3.69 1.10
N ARG A 302 -18.40 3.76 2.39
CA ARG A 302 -17.51 4.42 3.35
C ARG A 302 -16.18 3.67 3.41
N GLU A 303 -15.08 4.40 3.29
CA GLU A 303 -13.73 3.85 3.43
C GLU A 303 -13.56 3.22 4.82
N LYS A 304 -12.92 2.05 4.85
CA LYS A 304 -12.48 1.48 6.12
C LYS A 304 -11.19 2.21 6.53
N PRO A 305 -11.04 2.60 7.81
CA PRO A 305 -9.82 3.23 8.27
C PRO A 305 -8.58 2.41 7.88
N GLY A 306 -7.61 3.05 7.23
CA GLY A 306 -6.35 2.42 6.81
C GLY A 306 -6.39 1.70 5.44
N PHE A 307 -7.55 1.61 4.79
CA PHE A 307 -7.71 0.94 3.49
C PHE A 307 -8.34 1.85 2.42
N PRO A 308 -7.60 2.17 1.34
CA PRO A 308 -8.16 2.86 0.18
C PRO A 308 -9.24 2.02 -0.53
N LEU A 309 -10.17 2.69 -1.20
CA LEU A 309 -11.06 2.06 -2.15
C LEU A 309 -10.37 1.93 -3.50
N TYR A 310 -10.25 0.71 -4.00
CA TYR A 310 -9.70 0.43 -5.32
C TYR A 310 -10.78 -0.07 -6.28
N GLU A 311 -10.64 0.26 -7.56
CA GLU A 311 -11.50 -0.26 -8.63
C GLU A 311 -11.12 -1.69 -9.05
N VAL A 312 -10.00 -2.22 -8.56
CA VAL A 312 -9.58 -3.61 -8.80
C VAL A 312 -9.77 -4.46 -7.54
N SER A 313 -9.96 -5.77 -7.71
CA SER A 313 -9.99 -6.71 -6.57
C SER A 313 -8.67 -6.78 -5.82
N SER A 314 -7.59 -6.58 -6.56
CA SER A 314 -6.21 -6.86 -6.20
C SER A 314 -5.32 -6.30 -7.30
N PHE A 315 -4.05 -6.09 -6.99
CA PHE A 315 -3.04 -5.55 -7.90
C PHE A 315 -1.69 -6.16 -7.56
N THR A 316 -0.71 -5.99 -8.45
CA THR A 316 0.62 -6.59 -8.26
C THR A 316 1.28 -5.99 -7.02
N THR A 317 1.55 -6.82 -6.02
CA THR A 317 2.18 -6.38 -4.77
C THR A 317 2.96 -7.51 -4.12
N SER A 318 3.98 -7.15 -3.34
CA SER A 318 4.78 -8.09 -2.56
C SER A 318 4.90 -7.59 -1.13
N SER A 319 4.45 -8.41 -0.20
CA SER A 319 4.49 -8.22 1.25
C SER A 319 5.39 -9.27 1.90
N THR A 320 5.52 -9.25 3.23
CA THR A 320 6.26 -10.29 3.96
C THR A 320 5.43 -11.58 4.05
N LEU A 321 4.13 -11.47 4.34
CA LEU A 321 3.26 -12.64 4.50
C LEU A 321 2.60 -13.13 3.21
N TYR A 322 2.60 -12.35 2.13
CA TYR A 322 2.00 -12.75 0.87
C TYR A 322 2.59 -12.00 -0.32
N LYS A 323 2.42 -12.58 -1.52
CA LYS A 323 2.81 -11.99 -2.80
C LYS A 323 1.69 -12.22 -3.81
N ILE A 324 1.32 -11.18 -4.55
CA ILE A 324 0.29 -11.22 -5.59
C ILE A 324 0.95 -10.92 -6.93
N GLU A 325 0.90 -11.89 -7.83
CA GLU A 325 1.45 -11.80 -9.18
C GLU A 325 0.36 -12.06 -10.20
N PHE A 326 0.48 -11.42 -11.36
CA PHE A 326 -0.47 -11.58 -12.44
C PHE A 326 0.24 -12.13 -13.66
N PHE A 327 -0.45 -13.01 -14.37
CA PHE A 327 0.08 -13.66 -15.54
C PHE A 327 -0.96 -13.65 -16.65
N LEU A 328 -0.49 -13.31 -17.84
CA LEU A 328 -1.22 -13.50 -19.06
C LEU A 328 -0.87 -14.87 -19.64
N CYS A 329 -1.90 -15.71 -19.76
CA CYS A 329 -1.80 -17.05 -20.30
C CYS A 329 -2.49 -17.11 -21.66
N ILE A 330 -1.74 -17.52 -22.69
CA ILE A 330 -2.29 -17.86 -24.00
C ILE A 330 -2.16 -19.37 -24.17
N LYS A 331 -3.28 -20.02 -24.43
CA LYS A 331 -3.34 -21.44 -24.77
C LYS A 331 -3.87 -21.62 -26.19
N ALA A 332 -3.03 -22.18 -27.05
CA ALA A 332 -3.41 -22.62 -28.38
C ALA A 332 -3.88 -24.07 -28.33
N HIS A 333 -5.12 -24.31 -28.73
CA HIS A 333 -5.67 -25.65 -28.88
C HIS A 333 -5.48 -26.12 -30.31
N LEU A 334 -4.74 -27.22 -30.45
CA LEU A 334 -4.30 -27.72 -31.76
C LEU A 334 -4.86 -29.11 -32.00
N SER A 335 -5.33 -29.36 -33.22
CA SER A 335 -5.65 -30.70 -33.68
C SER A 335 -4.38 -31.38 -34.20
N SER A 336 -4.20 -32.67 -33.90
CA SER A 336 -3.05 -33.45 -34.41
C SER A 336 -1.66 -32.98 -33.92
N ALA A 337 -1.61 -32.13 -32.90
CA ALA A 337 -0.43 -31.71 -32.14
C ALA A 337 -0.81 -31.49 -30.67
N ARG A 338 0.16 -31.36 -29.77
CA ARG A 338 -0.12 -31.03 -28.36
C ARG A 338 -0.51 -29.56 -28.21
N ASP A 339 -1.48 -29.29 -27.33
CA ASP A 339 -1.82 -27.92 -26.92
C ASP A 339 -0.58 -27.20 -26.40
N ILE A 340 -0.38 -25.95 -26.82
CA ILE A 340 0.75 -25.13 -26.39
C ILE A 340 0.22 -24.01 -25.49
N THR A 341 0.88 -23.80 -24.34
CA THR A 341 0.55 -22.72 -23.42
C THR A 341 1.78 -21.84 -23.20
N VAL A 342 1.62 -20.54 -23.36
CA VAL A 342 2.61 -19.53 -22.96
C VAL A 342 2.05 -18.74 -21.79
N ARG A 343 2.87 -18.53 -20.76
CA ARG A 343 2.54 -17.77 -19.56
C ARG A 343 3.53 -16.63 -19.37
N GLN A 344 3.08 -15.38 -19.40
CA GLN A 344 3.91 -14.18 -19.29
C GLN A 344 3.49 -13.35 -18.07
N PRO A 345 4.41 -12.96 -17.18
CA PRO A 345 4.08 -12.04 -16.10
C PRO A 345 3.67 -10.66 -16.64
N ILE A 346 2.67 -10.07 -16.01
CA ILE A 346 2.21 -8.70 -16.24
C ILE A 346 2.08 -7.97 -14.90
N VAL A 347 2.16 -6.65 -14.93
CA VAL A 347 1.96 -5.79 -13.76
C VAL A 347 0.55 -5.22 -13.80
N ILE A 348 -0.18 -5.34 -12.70
CA ILE A 348 -1.48 -4.72 -12.53
C ILE A 348 -1.34 -3.53 -11.58
N CYS A 349 -1.77 -2.37 -12.04
CA CYS A 349 -1.83 -1.13 -11.28
C CYS A 349 -3.24 -0.97 -10.67
N PRO A 350 -3.38 -0.43 -9.45
CA PRO A 350 -4.70 -0.14 -8.88
C PRO A 350 -5.43 1.04 -9.53
N MET A 351 -4.72 1.90 -10.28
CA MET A 351 -5.22 3.15 -10.87
C MET A 351 -5.47 2.99 -12.36
N ASP A 352 -6.52 3.64 -12.87
CA ASP A 352 -6.80 3.63 -14.30
C ASP A 352 -5.75 4.42 -15.10
N HIS A 353 -5.81 4.34 -16.43
CA HIS A 353 -4.82 5.02 -17.27
C HIS A 353 -4.88 6.56 -17.18
N GLN A 354 -6.07 7.12 -16.97
CA GLN A 354 -6.27 8.56 -16.88
C GLN A 354 -5.70 9.11 -15.57
N GLU A 355 -6.04 8.46 -14.44
CA GLU A 355 -5.44 8.69 -13.12
C GLU A 355 -3.92 8.54 -13.16
N CYS A 356 -3.40 7.48 -13.81
CA CYS A 356 -1.97 7.29 -13.95
C CYS A 356 -1.28 8.44 -14.69
N LYS A 357 -1.97 9.12 -15.60
CA LYS A 357 -1.43 10.28 -16.34
C LYS A 357 -1.43 11.53 -15.46
N GLU A 358 -2.54 11.82 -14.79
CA GLU A 358 -2.66 12.96 -13.88
C GLU A 358 -1.68 12.87 -12.70
N VAL A 359 -1.54 11.67 -12.15
CA VAL A 359 -0.61 11.38 -11.07
C VAL A 359 0.84 11.51 -11.54
N LEU A 360 1.16 11.17 -12.79
CA LEU A 360 2.52 11.30 -13.33
C LEU A 360 2.97 12.76 -13.37
N ASP A 361 2.11 13.67 -13.81
CA ASP A 361 2.41 15.11 -13.84
C ASP A 361 2.63 15.64 -12.41
N ALA A 362 1.81 15.18 -11.45
CA ALA A 362 1.95 15.54 -10.04
C ALA A 362 3.22 14.94 -9.39
N ILE A 363 3.63 13.74 -9.78
CA ILE A 363 4.91 13.13 -9.38
C ILE A 363 6.08 13.96 -9.88
N GLU A 364 6.04 14.42 -11.12
CA GLU A 364 7.11 15.25 -11.69
C GLU A 364 7.26 16.56 -10.92
N GLN A 365 6.15 17.23 -10.62
CA GLN A 365 6.16 18.43 -9.79
C GLN A 365 6.69 18.14 -8.38
N SER A 366 6.22 17.06 -7.75
CA SER A 366 6.66 16.68 -6.41
C SER A 366 8.16 16.34 -6.36
N ALA A 367 8.72 15.76 -7.42
CA ALA A 367 10.14 15.49 -7.53
C ALA A 367 10.96 16.78 -7.63
N LYS A 368 10.48 17.79 -8.38
CA LYS A 368 11.11 19.13 -8.44
C LYS A 368 11.09 19.81 -7.07
N ASP A 369 9.97 19.75 -6.36
CA ASP A 369 9.85 20.32 -5.01
C ASP A 369 10.76 19.58 -4.02
N ALA A 370 10.81 18.25 -4.09
CA ALA A 370 11.65 17.43 -3.24
C ALA A 370 13.15 17.74 -3.43
N ALA A 371 13.61 18.07 -4.63
CA ALA A 371 15.00 18.44 -4.88
C ALA A 371 15.50 19.64 -4.04
N HIS A 372 14.59 20.47 -3.52
CA HIS A 372 14.90 21.62 -2.65
C HIS A 372 14.77 21.31 -1.15
N VAL A 373 14.34 20.10 -0.78
CA VAL A 373 14.18 19.67 0.61
C VAL A 373 15.50 19.09 1.12
N ASP A 374 16.08 19.69 2.17
CA ASP A 374 17.22 19.10 2.88
C ASP A 374 16.73 18.04 3.89
N PRO A 375 17.07 16.75 3.71
CA PRO A 375 16.65 15.69 4.62
C PRO A 375 17.23 15.81 6.04
N ASN A 376 18.35 16.52 6.18
CA ASN A 376 19.04 16.72 7.46
C ASN A 376 18.54 17.98 8.19
N ARG A 377 17.62 18.74 7.59
CA ARG A 377 17.03 19.89 8.24
C ARG A 377 16.32 19.45 9.52
N PRO A 378 16.62 20.08 10.68
CA PRO A 378 15.92 19.74 11.91
C PRO A 378 14.43 20.04 11.76
N PRO A 379 13.55 19.22 12.37
CA PRO A 379 12.12 19.50 12.36
C PRO A 379 11.83 20.87 12.98
N PRO A 380 10.65 21.46 12.71
CA PRO A 380 10.21 22.68 13.39
C PRO A 380 10.36 22.57 14.90
N ARG A 381 10.52 23.70 15.59
CA ARG A 381 10.71 23.67 17.05
C ARG A 381 9.44 23.13 17.74
N PRO A 382 9.58 22.23 18.72
CA PRO A 382 8.43 21.79 19.52
C PRO A 382 7.89 22.96 20.33
N THR A 383 6.57 23.01 20.47
CA THR A 383 5.89 23.94 21.38
C THR A 383 5.53 23.19 22.64
N ILE A 384 6.13 23.55 23.78
CA ILE A 384 5.92 22.90 25.07
C ILE A 384 5.52 23.97 26.06
N ILE A 385 4.26 23.94 26.51
CA ILE A 385 3.72 24.92 27.46
C ILE A 385 3.65 24.23 28.82
N LYS A 386 4.51 24.66 29.74
CA LYS A 386 4.59 24.10 31.08
C LYS A 386 3.52 24.71 31.97
N ALA A 387 3.09 23.96 32.97
CA ALA A 387 2.14 24.47 33.95
C ALA A 387 2.70 25.66 34.78
N SER A 388 4.03 25.77 34.88
CA SER A 388 4.73 26.86 35.56
C SER A 388 4.88 28.14 34.72
N ASP A 389 4.58 28.09 33.42
CA ASP A 389 4.84 29.22 32.53
C ASP A 389 3.82 30.34 32.79
N LYS A 390 4.30 31.59 32.86
CA LYS A 390 3.46 32.76 33.17
C LYS A 390 2.26 32.90 32.23
N ASN A 391 2.44 32.54 30.96
CA ASN A 391 1.43 32.67 29.91
C ASN A 391 0.74 31.33 29.59
N ALA A 392 0.85 30.33 30.47
CA ALA A 392 0.32 28.99 30.22
C ALA A 392 -1.20 28.98 29.97
N LEU A 393 -1.94 29.84 30.66
CA LEU A 393 -3.39 29.97 30.48
C LEU A 393 -3.73 30.72 29.18
N GLU A 394 -3.02 31.81 28.88
CA GLU A 394 -3.23 32.59 27.64
C GLU A 394 -2.98 31.73 26.40
N ALA A 395 -1.95 30.88 26.43
CA ALA A 395 -1.63 29.96 25.34
C ALA A 395 -2.70 28.87 25.11
N LEU A 396 -3.61 28.66 26.08
CA LEU A 396 -4.78 27.80 25.96
C LEU A 396 -6.05 28.58 25.59
N GLY A 397 -5.93 29.89 25.32
CA GLY A 397 -7.08 30.78 25.12
C GLY A 397 -7.88 30.98 26.42
N LEU A 398 -7.23 30.95 27.58
CA LEU A 398 -7.84 31.12 28.89
C LEU A 398 -7.20 32.28 29.68
N CYS A 399 -7.96 32.89 30.58
CA CYS A 399 -7.48 33.86 31.55
C CYS A 399 -8.05 33.57 32.95
N MET A 400 -7.41 34.14 33.99
CA MET A 400 -7.93 34.09 35.35
C MET A 400 -8.77 35.33 35.63
N VAL A 401 -10.06 35.14 35.91
CA VAL A 401 -10.98 36.22 36.31
C VAL A 401 -11.69 35.81 37.60
N GLY A 402 -11.45 36.55 38.68
CA GLY A 402 -12.09 36.29 39.98
C GLY A 402 -11.76 34.91 40.57
N GLY A 403 -10.54 34.39 40.33
CA GLY A 403 -10.12 33.06 40.80
C GLY A 403 -10.69 31.89 39.98
N GLN A 404 -11.41 32.16 38.88
CA GLN A 404 -11.92 31.14 37.96
C GLN A 404 -11.24 31.27 36.60
N LYS A 405 -11.01 30.11 35.95
CA LYS A 405 -10.51 30.04 34.57
C LYS A 405 -11.65 30.35 33.61
N LYS A 406 -11.52 31.39 32.79
CA LYS A 406 -12.50 31.80 31.77
C LYS A 406 -11.85 31.87 30.39
N PRO A 407 -12.61 31.74 29.29
CA PRO A 407 -12.11 32.01 27.94
C PRO A 407 -11.48 33.40 27.87
N LEU A 408 -10.32 33.49 27.23
CA LEU A 408 -9.69 34.75 26.87
C LEU A 408 -10.53 35.37 25.74
N ILE A 409 -11.04 36.57 25.97
CA ILE A 409 -11.72 37.39 24.96
C ILE A 409 -10.72 38.49 24.63
N GLU A 410 -10.30 38.58 23.37
CA GLU A 410 -9.41 39.64 22.87
C GLU A 410 -10.13 40.99 22.72
#